data_AF-A0A371B864-F1
#
_entry.id   AF-A0A371B864-F1
#
_cell.length_a   1.000
_cell.length_b   1.000
_cell.length_c   1.000
_cell.angle_alpha   90.00
_cell.angle_beta   90.00
_cell.angle_gamma   90.00
#
_symmetry.space_group_name_H-M   'P 1'
#
loop_
_entity.id
_entity.type
_entity.pdbx_description
1 polymer ?
#
loop_
_entity_poly.entity_id
_entity_poly.type
_entity_poly.pdbx_seq_one_letter_code
_entity_poly.pdbx_strand_id
1 'polypeptide(L)'
;MVATATAPTLMRHAVIVGTAGIAAFAGSFLVLDGFLAATGSAIIMATISAATAAAVALFGLAVHIRTQNNKMAMALRGMSLGLCVFDGRERLVYCNKRYADLYHLPDKLCRRGTTLSEILAFRAANGTFLRDPTEFRHQLIADMRQLKAVNNEVETPDGRLLSIRNQGLPGGGWVGSHEDITQRREAERERENLQAQANRRAAIELAITTFRSRIDEQLRAASEGARTMRATAAALFANSGRTSSGANTAVSAAHEASTNVETASVASDQLASSIVEIARQLTVTTDIVRGAVDETRGANAQIGGLAEAAQKIGDVVKLIRAIAEQTNLLALNATIEAARAGEAGKGFAVVASEVKSLAVQTAQATEDITTLIGAVQKATVGAVGAIGRIATRMQEIDSCATIVAAAVEEQSAATSEISQNVAGAASGARSIGTTLDDVVGAATRTSAAAESVLAAAEAVEAAASELRDEVAGFLRRVAA
;
A
#
# COMPACT_ATOMS: atom_id res chain seq x y z
N MET A 1 -77.85 28.31 -68.39
CA MET A 1 -78.65 27.98 -69.59
C MET A 1 -78.30 26.57 -70.01
N VAL A 2 -79.33 25.70 -70.06
CA VAL A 2 -79.44 24.44 -70.83
C VAL A 2 -78.40 23.36 -70.47
N ALA A 3 -78.66 22.38 -69.61
CA ALA A 3 -79.70 21.33 -69.62
C ALA A 3 -79.67 20.43 -70.87
N THR A 4 -78.95 19.32 -70.77
CA THR A 4 -79.23 18.09 -71.54
C THR A 4 -79.06 16.86 -70.64
N ALA A 5 -80.23 16.39 -70.18
CA ALA A 5 -80.63 15.00 -69.94
C ALA A 5 -79.96 14.00 -70.92
N THR A 6 -79.85 12.68 -70.73
CA THR A 6 -80.33 11.63 -69.80
C THR A 6 -79.74 10.33 -70.35
N ALA A 7 -79.37 9.37 -69.49
CA ALA A 7 -79.54 7.92 -69.68
C ALA A 7 -78.60 7.13 -68.74
N PRO A 8 -79.04 6.08 -68.03
CA PRO A 8 -80.41 5.78 -67.59
C PRO A 8 -80.42 4.94 -66.27
N THR A 9 -81.09 5.28 -65.17
CA THR A 9 -82.55 5.26 -64.91
C THR A 9 -83.44 4.22 -65.64
N LEU A 10 -82.91 3.44 -66.60
CA LEU A 10 -83.61 2.33 -67.29
C LEU A 10 -83.38 0.98 -66.59
N MET A 11 -82.33 0.84 -65.79
CA MET A 11 -82.00 -0.43 -65.13
C MET A 11 -82.87 -0.72 -63.89
N ARG A 12 -83.52 0.30 -63.32
CA ARG A 12 -84.38 0.16 -62.12
C ARG A 12 -85.86 -0.09 -62.43
N HIS A 13 -86.32 0.18 -63.65
CA HIS A 13 -87.68 -0.14 -64.12
C HIS A 13 -87.76 -1.51 -64.83
N ALA A 14 -86.64 -2.06 -65.31
CA ALA A 14 -86.61 -3.40 -65.93
C ALA A 14 -86.65 -4.57 -64.93
N VAL A 15 -86.28 -4.34 -63.66
CA VAL A 15 -86.29 -5.36 -62.60
C VAL A 15 -87.62 -5.42 -61.84
N ILE A 16 -88.43 -4.35 -61.89
CA ILE A 16 -89.76 -4.29 -61.23
C ILE A 16 -90.89 -4.76 -62.17
N VAL A 17 -90.68 -4.77 -63.49
CA VAL A 17 -91.66 -5.31 -64.47
C VAL A 17 -91.43 -6.80 -64.77
N GLY A 18 -90.24 -7.35 -64.48
CA GLY A 18 -89.96 -8.79 -64.61
C GLY A 18 -90.53 -9.66 -63.49
N THR A 19 -90.87 -9.06 -62.35
CA THR A 19 -91.50 -9.73 -61.19
C THR A 19 -93.03 -9.68 -61.21
N ALA A 20 -93.66 -9.01 -62.18
CA ALA A 20 -95.12 -8.85 -62.26
C ALA A 20 -95.79 -9.61 -63.42
N GLY A 21 -95.03 -10.19 -64.36
CA GLY A 21 -95.57 -10.89 -65.54
C GLY A 21 -95.63 -12.42 -65.47
N ILE A 22 -94.94 -13.07 -64.52
CA ILE A 22 -94.87 -14.54 -64.41
C ILE A 22 -95.67 -15.07 -63.20
N ALA A 23 -96.12 -14.18 -62.29
CA ALA A 23 -97.02 -14.51 -61.19
C ALA A 23 -98.51 -14.38 -61.52
N ALA A 24 -98.87 -13.93 -62.74
CA ALA A 24 -100.26 -13.69 -63.15
C ALA A 24 -100.84 -14.72 -64.14
N PHE A 25 -100.19 -15.87 -64.36
CA PHE A 25 -100.71 -16.90 -65.30
C PHE A 25 -100.63 -18.36 -64.82
N ALA A 26 -100.23 -18.63 -63.58
CA ALA A 26 -100.16 -20.00 -63.03
C ALA A 26 -101.04 -20.21 -61.77
N GLY A 27 -101.97 -19.30 -61.51
CA GLY A 27 -102.87 -19.33 -60.36
C GLY A 27 -104.31 -19.02 -60.73
N SER A 28 -104.87 -19.71 -61.73
CA SER A 28 -106.32 -19.84 -61.98
C SER A 28 -106.53 -20.76 -63.18
N PHE A 29 -106.56 -22.08 -62.98
CA PHE A 29 -107.35 -23.01 -63.79
C PHE A 29 -107.42 -24.37 -63.08
N LEU A 30 -108.14 -24.36 -61.96
CA LEU A 30 -108.76 -25.54 -61.37
C LEU A 30 -110.27 -25.28 -61.39
N VAL A 31 -111.00 -26.24 -61.97
CA VAL A 31 -112.46 -26.46 -61.90
C VAL A 31 -113.34 -25.63 -62.86
N LEU A 32 -113.66 -26.17 -64.05
CA LEU A 32 -114.91 -26.92 -64.31
C LEU A 32 -114.97 -27.46 -65.76
N ASP A 33 -115.07 -28.78 -65.84
CA ASP A 33 -115.78 -29.66 -66.79
C ASP A 33 -115.71 -29.51 -68.32
N GLY A 34 -115.44 -30.67 -68.94
CA GLY A 34 -116.50 -31.31 -69.73
C GLY A 34 -116.31 -31.38 -71.25
N PHE A 35 -115.82 -32.53 -71.71
CA PHE A 35 -116.16 -33.19 -72.98
C PHE A 35 -115.70 -32.61 -74.34
N LEU A 36 -114.83 -33.40 -75.00
CA LEU A 36 -114.65 -33.67 -76.46
C LEU A 36 -114.59 -32.47 -77.44
N ALA A 37 -113.73 -32.39 -78.46
CA ALA A 37 -112.57 -33.12 -78.95
C ALA A 37 -112.07 -32.31 -80.18
N ALA A 38 -110.77 -32.42 -80.49
CA ALA A 38 -110.14 -32.37 -81.83
C ALA A 38 -108.96 -31.39 -82.00
N THR A 39 -107.76 -32.00 -81.98
CA THR A 39 -106.60 -31.76 -82.86
C THR A 39 -105.79 -30.45 -82.79
N GLY A 40 -104.53 -30.55 -82.31
CA GLY A 40 -103.39 -29.93 -83.00
C GLY A 40 -102.61 -28.76 -82.35
N SER A 41 -103.18 -28.00 -81.40
CA SER A 41 -102.60 -26.68 -81.02
C SER A 41 -101.75 -26.62 -79.74
N ALA A 42 -101.84 -27.61 -78.84
CA ALA A 42 -101.17 -27.55 -77.53
C ALA A 42 -99.64 -27.82 -77.57
N ILE A 43 -99.15 -28.58 -78.55
CA ILE A 43 -97.72 -28.96 -78.65
C ILE A 43 -96.86 -27.80 -79.22
N ILE A 44 -97.44 -26.95 -80.08
CA ILE A 44 -96.73 -25.82 -80.69
C ILE A 44 -96.50 -24.69 -79.66
N MET A 45 -97.45 -24.44 -78.76
CA MET A 45 -97.27 -23.41 -77.72
C MET A 45 -96.27 -23.81 -76.63
N ALA A 46 -96.18 -25.10 -76.27
CA ALA A 46 -95.21 -25.60 -75.30
C ALA A 46 -93.76 -25.58 -75.84
N THR A 47 -93.56 -25.82 -77.13
CA THR A 47 -92.23 -25.78 -77.76
C THR A 47 -91.71 -24.36 -77.94
N ILE A 48 -92.57 -23.40 -78.28
CA ILE A 48 -92.18 -21.98 -78.41
C ILE A 48 -91.80 -21.38 -77.05
N SER A 49 -92.54 -21.69 -75.99
CA SER A 49 -92.25 -21.22 -74.63
C SER A 49 -91.00 -21.84 -74.00
N ALA A 50 -90.74 -23.13 -74.25
CA ALA A 50 -89.47 -23.77 -73.84
C ALA A 50 -88.25 -23.21 -74.61
N ALA A 51 -88.38 -22.94 -75.90
CA ALA A 51 -87.32 -22.35 -76.72
C ALA A 51 -86.99 -20.91 -76.29
N THR A 52 -88.00 -20.11 -75.93
CA THR A 52 -87.78 -18.74 -75.43
C THR A 52 -87.17 -18.72 -74.02
N ALA A 53 -87.61 -19.62 -73.13
CA ALA A 53 -87.00 -19.76 -71.81
C ALA A 53 -85.53 -20.20 -71.89
N ALA A 54 -85.20 -21.14 -72.78
CA ALA A 54 -83.82 -21.56 -73.03
C ALA A 54 -82.98 -20.43 -73.64
N ALA A 55 -83.53 -19.65 -74.56
CA ALA A 55 -82.83 -18.50 -75.16
C ALA A 55 -82.56 -17.38 -74.14
N VAL A 56 -83.52 -17.07 -73.26
CA VAL A 56 -83.34 -16.08 -72.18
C VAL A 56 -82.36 -16.59 -71.12
N ALA A 57 -82.38 -17.88 -70.78
CA ALA A 57 -81.42 -18.48 -69.86
C ALA A 57 -79.99 -18.50 -70.45
N LEU A 58 -79.83 -18.84 -71.73
CA LEU A 58 -78.54 -18.79 -72.43
C LEU A 58 -78.03 -17.35 -72.58
N PHE A 59 -78.92 -16.38 -72.83
CA PHE A 59 -78.55 -14.97 -72.87
C PHE A 59 -78.17 -14.44 -71.47
N GLY A 60 -78.90 -14.84 -70.43
CA GLY A 60 -78.59 -14.53 -69.03
C GLY A 60 -77.26 -15.15 -68.57
N LEU A 61 -76.98 -16.39 -68.96
CA LEU A 61 -75.70 -17.06 -68.71
C LEU A 61 -74.56 -16.38 -69.48
N ALA A 62 -74.77 -16.01 -70.75
CA ALA A 62 -73.79 -15.30 -71.56
C ALA A 62 -73.48 -13.90 -71.00
N VAL A 63 -74.49 -13.15 -70.54
CA VAL A 63 -74.30 -11.86 -69.87
C VAL A 63 -73.61 -12.05 -68.53
N HIS A 64 -73.98 -13.06 -67.73
CA HIS A 64 -73.33 -13.35 -66.45
C HIS A 64 -71.85 -13.70 -66.63
N ILE A 65 -71.52 -14.58 -67.59
CA ILE A 65 -70.14 -14.92 -67.95
C ILE A 65 -69.39 -13.68 -68.45
N ARG A 66 -70.02 -12.83 -69.27
CA ARG A 66 -69.39 -11.58 -69.75
C ARG A 66 -69.15 -10.57 -68.62
N THR A 67 -70.05 -10.51 -67.65
CA THR A 67 -69.93 -9.61 -66.48
C THR A 67 -68.87 -10.13 -65.50
N GLN A 68 -68.82 -11.44 -65.25
CA GLN A 68 -67.76 -12.10 -64.47
C GLN A 68 -66.38 -11.91 -65.13
N ASN A 69 -66.29 -12.14 -66.44
CA ASN A 69 -65.04 -11.94 -67.20
C ASN A 69 -64.58 -10.47 -67.18
N ASN A 70 -65.50 -9.51 -67.28
CA ASN A 70 -65.16 -8.08 -67.17
C ASN A 70 -64.70 -7.71 -65.75
N LYS A 71 -65.35 -8.22 -64.70
CA LYS A 71 -64.92 -8.00 -63.30
C LYS A 71 -63.55 -8.62 -63.02
N MET A 72 -63.30 -9.84 -63.49
CA MET A 72 -62.00 -10.49 -63.38
C MET A 72 -60.92 -9.73 -64.17
N ALA A 73 -61.24 -9.27 -65.39
CA ALA A 73 -60.32 -8.47 -66.19
C ALA A 73 -60.00 -7.11 -65.55
N MET A 74 -60.95 -6.46 -64.86
CA MET A 74 -60.70 -5.22 -64.11
C MET A 74 -59.88 -5.46 -62.84
N ALA A 75 -60.17 -6.52 -62.08
CA ALA A 75 -59.40 -6.89 -60.90
C ALA A 75 -57.94 -7.18 -61.25
N LEU A 76 -57.69 -7.95 -62.31
CA LEU A 76 -56.33 -8.28 -62.77
C LEU A 76 -55.57 -7.10 -63.41
N ARG A 77 -56.29 -6.05 -63.85
CA ARG A 77 -55.68 -4.79 -64.35
C ARG A 77 -55.27 -3.85 -63.22
N GLY A 78 -55.94 -3.89 -62.07
CA GLY A 78 -55.62 -3.06 -60.90
C GLY A 78 -54.49 -3.59 -60.01
N MET A 79 -53.93 -4.76 -60.32
CA MET A 79 -52.83 -5.36 -59.57
C MET A 79 -51.49 -4.69 -59.92
N SER A 80 -50.67 -4.41 -58.91
CA SER A 80 -49.28 -3.92 -59.04
C SER A 80 -48.33 -4.96 -59.65
N LEU A 81 -48.78 -6.22 -59.69
CA LEU A 81 -48.04 -7.39 -60.12
C LEU A 81 -48.24 -7.68 -61.61
N GLY A 82 -47.16 -7.91 -62.34
CA GLY A 82 -47.21 -8.52 -63.66
C GLY A 82 -47.61 -9.98 -63.55
N LEU A 83 -48.73 -10.36 -64.15
CA LEU A 83 -49.23 -11.73 -64.14
C LEU A 83 -49.18 -12.33 -65.54
N CYS A 84 -48.62 -13.52 -65.68
CA CYS A 84 -48.71 -14.35 -66.87
C CYS A 84 -49.16 -15.76 -66.51
N VAL A 85 -49.86 -16.42 -67.42
CA VAL A 85 -50.30 -17.82 -67.28
C VAL A 85 -49.97 -18.52 -68.58
N PHE A 86 -49.27 -19.63 -68.49
CA PHE A 86 -48.96 -20.51 -69.62
C PHE A 86 -49.66 -21.85 -69.46
N ASP A 87 -50.05 -22.48 -70.56
CA ASP A 87 -50.60 -23.84 -70.57
C ASP A 87 -49.49 -24.91 -70.57
N GLY A 88 -49.88 -26.19 -70.50
CA GLY A 88 -48.94 -27.32 -70.53
C GLY A 88 -48.17 -27.50 -71.83
N ARG A 89 -48.52 -26.75 -72.90
CA ARG A 89 -47.78 -26.68 -74.18
C ARG A 89 -46.97 -25.39 -74.30
N GLU A 90 -46.75 -24.71 -73.17
CA GLU A 90 -45.97 -23.48 -73.05
C GLU A 90 -46.53 -22.30 -73.85
N ARG A 91 -47.84 -22.32 -74.09
CA ARG A 91 -48.52 -21.21 -74.77
C ARG A 91 -49.16 -20.30 -73.75
N LEU A 92 -48.99 -19.00 -73.97
CA LEU A 92 -49.56 -17.96 -73.13
C LEU A 92 -51.09 -18.06 -73.17
N VAL A 93 -51.69 -18.33 -72.02
CA VAL A 93 -53.14 -18.36 -71.81
C VAL A 93 -53.64 -16.95 -71.50
N TYR A 94 -52.87 -16.21 -70.70
CA TYR A 94 -53.20 -14.88 -70.24
C TYR A 94 -51.93 -14.12 -69.83
N CYS A 95 -51.88 -12.82 -70.10
CA CYS A 95 -51.02 -11.90 -69.37
C CYS A 95 -51.77 -10.60 -69.10
N ASN A 96 -51.51 -9.96 -67.96
CA ASN A 96 -52.01 -8.62 -67.71
C ASN A 96 -51.08 -7.56 -68.33
N LYS A 97 -51.55 -6.32 -68.40
CA LYS A 97 -50.79 -5.20 -68.98
C LYS A 97 -49.48 -4.96 -68.24
N ARG A 98 -49.47 -5.10 -66.91
CA ARG A 98 -48.28 -4.91 -66.08
C ARG A 98 -47.15 -5.89 -66.45
N TYR A 99 -47.46 -7.14 -66.78
CA TYR A 99 -46.47 -8.11 -67.27
C TYR A 99 -45.87 -7.70 -68.61
N ALA A 100 -46.71 -7.18 -69.52
CA ALA A 100 -46.24 -6.66 -70.81
C ALA A 100 -45.35 -5.43 -70.63
N ASP A 101 -45.76 -4.49 -69.78
CA ASP A 101 -45.03 -3.26 -69.48
C ASP A 101 -43.67 -3.54 -68.82
N LEU A 102 -43.62 -4.52 -67.89
CA LEU A 102 -42.39 -4.89 -67.18
C LEU A 102 -41.27 -5.35 -68.13
N TYR A 103 -41.62 -6.05 -69.21
CA TYR A 103 -40.66 -6.62 -70.15
C TYR A 103 -40.69 -5.97 -71.54
N HIS A 104 -41.38 -4.82 -71.67
CA HIS A 104 -41.59 -4.10 -72.93
C HIS A 104 -42.11 -4.98 -74.08
N LEU A 105 -43.03 -5.89 -73.77
CA LEU A 105 -43.57 -6.83 -74.75
C LEU A 105 -44.53 -6.09 -75.71
N PRO A 106 -44.34 -6.19 -77.04
CA PRO A 106 -45.30 -5.67 -77.99
C PRO A 106 -46.60 -6.47 -77.94
N ASP A 107 -47.73 -5.83 -78.22
CA ASP A 107 -49.08 -6.44 -78.15
C ASP A 107 -49.20 -7.78 -78.90
N LYS A 108 -48.41 -7.97 -79.96
CA LYS A 108 -48.35 -9.23 -80.73
C LYS A 108 -47.93 -10.44 -79.88
N LEU A 109 -47.05 -10.24 -78.89
CA LEU A 109 -46.55 -11.30 -77.99
C LEU A 109 -47.40 -11.48 -76.73
N CYS A 110 -48.38 -10.60 -76.50
CA CYS A 110 -49.34 -10.71 -75.41
C CYS A 110 -50.62 -11.45 -75.83
N ARG A 111 -50.68 -11.96 -77.06
CA ARG A 111 -51.84 -12.70 -77.58
C ARG A 111 -51.84 -14.13 -77.06
N ARG A 112 -53.05 -14.67 -76.85
CA ARG A 112 -53.23 -16.06 -76.47
C ARG A 112 -52.62 -16.97 -77.53
N GLY A 113 -51.84 -17.97 -77.10
CA GLY A 113 -51.17 -18.91 -78.01
C GLY A 113 -49.68 -18.63 -78.26
N THR A 114 -49.19 -17.42 -77.93
CA THR A 114 -47.76 -17.04 -78.02
C THR A 114 -46.94 -17.99 -77.15
N THR A 115 -45.90 -18.58 -77.70
CA THR A 115 -45.07 -19.54 -76.97
C THR A 115 -44.12 -18.83 -76.00
N LEU A 116 -43.79 -19.49 -74.89
CA LEU A 116 -42.75 -19.02 -73.97
C LEU A 116 -41.43 -18.78 -74.73
N SER A 117 -41.11 -19.62 -75.71
CA SER A 117 -39.90 -19.49 -76.53
C SER A 117 -39.88 -18.17 -77.32
N GLU A 118 -41.01 -17.74 -77.89
CA GLU A 118 -41.11 -16.45 -78.60
C GLU A 118 -40.96 -15.26 -77.63
N ILE A 119 -41.55 -15.35 -76.44
CA ILE A 119 -41.43 -14.31 -75.40
C ILE A 119 -39.99 -14.22 -74.90
N LEU A 120 -39.33 -15.34 -74.60
CA LEU A 120 -37.94 -15.36 -74.16
C LEU A 120 -36.97 -14.92 -75.25
N ALA A 121 -37.19 -15.31 -76.51
CA ALA A 121 -36.37 -14.85 -77.63
C ALA A 121 -36.47 -13.33 -77.81
N PHE A 122 -37.67 -12.76 -77.72
CA PHE A 122 -37.85 -11.31 -77.75
C PHE A 122 -37.23 -10.63 -76.54
N ARG A 123 -37.39 -11.20 -75.34
CA ARG A 123 -36.80 -10.64 -74.12
C ARG A 123 -35.27 -10.71 -74.12
N ALA A 124 -34.68 -11.73 -74.75
CA ALA A 124 -33.25 -11.80 -74.99
C ALA A 124 -32.81 -10.73 -76.02
N ALA A 125 -33.55 -10.60 -77.12
CA ALA A 125 -33.25 -9.63 -78.17
C ALA A 125 -33.43 -8.16 -77.75
N ASN A 126 -34.40 -7.86 -76.89
CA ASN A 126 -34.64 -6.52 -76.35
C ASN A 126 -33.82 -6.23 -75.07
N GLY A 127 -32.98 -7.16 -74.65
CA GLY A 127 -32.10 -7.00 -73.49
C GLY A 127 -32.82 -7.01 -72.14
N THR A 128 -34.02 -7.59 -72.01
CA THR A 128 -34.72 -7.76 -70.71
C THR A 128 -34.58 -9.17 -70.12
N PHE A 129 -33.65 -9.96 -70.64
CA PHE A 129 -33.34 -11.32 -70.19
C PHE A 129 -31.86 -11.64 -70.36
N LEU A 130 -31.19 -11.98 -69.26
CA LEU A 130 -29.72 -12.14 -69.18
C LEU A 130 -29.21 -13.58 -69.21
N ARG A 131 -30.11 -14.56 -69.01
CA ARG A 131 -29.74 -15.99 -68.97
C ARG A 131 -29.88 -16.60 -70.35
N ASP A 132 -29.28 -17.76 -70.56
CA ASP A 132 -29.55 -18.56 -71.76
C ASP A 132 -31.06 -18.89 -71.82
N PRO A 133 -31.80 -18.45 -72.86
CA PRO A 133 -33.24 -18.68 -72.97
C PRO A 133 -33.63 -20.15 -73.00
N THR A 134 -32.77 -20.99 -73.58
CA THR A 134 -33.03 -22.43 -73.77
C THR A 134 -32.87 -23.16 -72.45
N GLU A 135 -31.77 -22.90 -71.74
CA GLU A 135 -31.49 -23.46 -70.42
C GLU A 135 -32.54 -23.04 -69.39
N PHE A 136 -32.87 -21.75 -69.34
CA PHE A 136 -33.90 -21.25 -68.42
C PHE A 136 -35.27 -21.86 -68.71
N ARG A 137 -35.64 -21.98 -70.00
CA ARG A 137 -36.88 -22.63 -70.42
C ARG A 137 -36.91 -24.08 -69.97
N HIS A 138 -35.84 -24.85 -70.20
CA HIS A 138 -35.74 -26.24 -69.76
C HIS A 138 -35.89 -26.37 -68.24
N GLN A 139 -35.19 -25.53 -67.48
CA GLN A 139 -35.24 -25.55 -66.02
C GLN A 139 -36.63 -25.17 -65.50
N LEU A 140 -37.23 -24.10 -66.03
CA LEU A 140 -38.56 -23.65 -65.62
C LEU A 140 -39.61 -24.72 -65.89
N ILE A 141 -39.59 -25.37 -67.05
CA ILE A 141 -40.53 -26.45 -67.38
C ILE A 141 -40.35 -27.64 -66.43
N ALA A 142 -39.11 -28.02 -66.11
CA ALA A 142 -38.82 -29.09 -65.16
C ALA A 142 -39.42 -28.79 -63.78
N ASP A 143 -39.23 -27.56 -63.28
CA ASP A 143 -39.76 -27.11 -61.99
C ASP A 143 -41.31 -27.07 -62.00
N MET A 144 -41.93 -26.58 -63.09
CA MET A 144 -43.39 -26.47 -63.19
C MET A 144 -44.08 -27.83 -63.34
N ARG A 145 -43.43 -28.83 -63.95
CA ARG A 145 -43.92 -30.23 -63.98
C ARG A 145 -44.00 -30.85 -62.58
N GLN A 146 -43.12 -30.44 -61.68
CA GLN A 146 -43.13 -30.87 -60.28
C GLN A 146 -44.09 -30.05 -59.41
N LEU A 147 -44.87 -29.13 -59.98
CA LEU A 147 -45.73 -28.17 -59.27
C LEU A 147 -44.98 -27.34 -58.22
N LYS A 148 -43.67 -27.19 -58.37
CA LYS A 148 -42.83 -26.46 -57.42
C LYS A 148 -43.02 -24.97 -57.60
N ALA A 149 -43.30 -24.26 -56.51
CA ALA A 149 -43.25 -22.81 -56.51
C ALA A 149 -41.77 -22.38 -56.48
N VAL A 150 -41.34 -21.63 -57.49
CA VAL A 150 -39.97 -21.08 -57.59
C VAL A 150 -40.06 -19.58 -57.46
N ASN A 151 -39.33 -19.01 -56.50
CA ASN A 151 -39.23 -17.57 -56.30
C ASN A 151 -37.79 -17.13 -56.53
N ASN A 152 -37.58 -16.20 -57.44
CA ASN A 152 -36.27 -15.66 -57.79
C ASN A 152 -36.33 -14.14 -57.82
N GLU A 153 -35.36 -13.48 -57.18
CA GLU A 153 -35.09 -12.06 -57.40
C GLU A 153 -34.09 -11.95 -58.56
N VAL A 154 -34.43 -11.19 -59.60
CA VAL A 154 -33.61 -11.04 -60.80
C VAL A 154 -33.46 -9.57 -61.12
N GLU A 155 -32.22 -9.12 -61.27
CA GLU A 155 -31.91 -7.80 -61.77
C GLU A 155 -32.07 -7.78 -63.29
N THR A 156 -32.86 -6.84 -63.79
CA THR A 156 -32.99 -6.60 -65.23
C THR A 156 -31.91 -5.62 -65.70
N PRO A 157 -31.52 -5.65 -66.98
CA PRO A 157 -30.42 -4.80 -67.48
C PRO A 157 -30.67 -3.29 -67.43
N ASP A 158 -31.90 -2.87 -67.19
CA ASP A 158 -32.29 -1.48 -66.93
C ASP A 158 -32.20 -1.08 -65.44
N GLY A 159 -31.62 -1.96 -64.59
CA GLY A 159 -31.34 -1.70 -63.17
C GLY A 159 -32.51 -1.95 -62.23
N ARG A 160 -33.65 -2.48 -62.72
CA ARG A 160 -34.77 -2.85 -61.84
C ARG A 160 -34.55 -4.22 -61.22
N LEU A 161 -35.00 -4.40 -59.98
CA LEU A 161 -34.98 -5.68 -59.29
C LEU A 161 -36.39 -6.28 -59.30
N LEU A 162 -36.55 -7.41 -60.00
CA LEU A 162 -37.83 -8.09 -60.14
C LEU A 162 -37.90 -9.32 -59.24
N SER A 163 -38.92 -9.40 -58.39
CA SER A 163 -39.30 -10.63 -57.69
C SER A 163 -40.24 -11.44 -58.58
N ILE A 164 -39.76 -12.60 -59.04
CA ILE A 164 -40.46 -13.49 -59.96
C ILE A 164 -40.81 -14.77 -59.23
N ARG A 165 -42.11 -14.98 -59.00
CA ARG A 165 -42.66 -16.23 -58.46
C ARG A 165 -43.41 -16.97 -59.55
N ASN A 166 -42.93 -18.15 -59.94
CA ASN A 166 -43.61 -19.08 -60.82
C ASN A 166 -44.19 -20.24 -60.02
N GLN A 167 -45.44 -20.61 -60.31
CA GLN A 167 -46.14 -21.70 -59.64
C GLN A 167 -46.87 -22.58 -60.66
N GLY A 168 -46.55 -23.87 -60.69
CA GLY A 168 -47.21 -24.84 -61.57
C GLY A 168 -48.70 -25.00 -61.26
N LEU A 169 -49.51 -25.22 -62.29
CA LEU A 169 -50.96 -25.39 -62.17
C LEU A 169 -51.38 -26.88 -62.28
N PRO A 170 -52.34 -27.35 -61.47
CA PRO A 170 -52.96 -28.67 -61.67
C PRO A 170 -53.63 -28.75 -63.05
N GLY A 171 -53.21 -29.71 -63.89
CA GLY A 171 -53.66 -29.83 -65.29
C GLY A 171 -52.64 -29.37 -66.35
N GLY A 172 -51.46 -28.92 -65.91
CA GLY A 172 -50.36 -28.50 -66.78
C GLY A 172 -50.33 -26.99 -67.01
N GLY A 173 -49.12 -26.44 -67.18
CA GLY A 173 -48.88 -25.00 -67.26
C GLY A 173 -48.47 -24.38 -65.92
N TRP A 174 -48.34 -23.05 -65.87
CA TRP A 174 -47.98 -22.32 -64.65
C TRP A 174 -48.48 -20.88 -64.66
N VAL A 175 -48.55 -20.30 -63.46
CA VAL A 175 -48.76 -18.86 -63.25
C VAL A 175 -47.45 -18.21 -62.82
N GLY A 176 -47.05 -17.15 -63.53
CA GLY A 176 -45.93 -16.30 -63.19
C GLY A 176 -46.42 -14.97 -62.62
N SER A 177 -45.95 -14.63 -61.43
CA SER A 177 -46.14 -13.35 -60.75
C SER A 177 -44.82 -12.59 -60.71
N HIS A 178 -44.83 -11.34 -61.14
CA HIS A 178 -43.64 -10.51 -61.34
C HIS A 178 -43.85 -9.16 -60.66
N GLU A 179 -43.07 -8.85 -59.64
CA GLU A 179 -43.13 -7.60 -58.87
C GLU A 179 -41.84 -6.81 -59.04
N ASP A 180 -41.94 -5.50 -59.27
CA ASP A 180 -40.79 -4.61 -59.20
C ASP A 180 -40.57 -4.19 -57.74
N ILE A 181 -39.49 -4.68 -57.12
CA ILE A 181 -39.16 -4.47 -55.70
C ILE A 181 -38.02 -3.48 -55.49
N THR A 182 -37.58 -2.79 -56.56
CA THR A 182 -36.41 -1.89 -56.56
C THR A 182 -36.48 -0.86 -55.42
N GLN A 183 -37.55 -0.05 -55.37
CA GLN A 183 -37.73 0.99 -54.34
C GLN A 183 -37.77 0.43 -52.91
N ARG A 184 -38.39 -0.76 -52.73
CA ARG A 184 -38.49 -1.39 -51.41
C ARG A 184 -37.14 -1.85 -50.91
N ARG A 185 -36.33 -2.46 -51.79
CA ARG A 185 -34.98 -2.93 -51.46
C ARG A 185 -33.99 -1.78 -51.28
N GLU A 186 -34.11 -0.72 -52.06
CA GLU A 186 -33.32 0.51 -51.87
C GLU A 186 -33.60 1.16 -50.52
N ALA A 187 -34.87 1.35 -50.16
CA ALA A 187 -35.26 1.92 -48.86
C ALA A 187 -34.84 1.05 -47.67
N GLU A 188 -34.92 -0.29 -47.80
CA GLU A 188 -34.44 -1.22 -46.77
C GLU A 188 -32.93 -1.12 -46.58
N ARG A 189 -32.15 -1.12 -47.67
CA ARG A 189 -30.68 -0.92 -47.63
C ARG A 189 -30.30 0.44 -47.07
N GLU A 190 -31.00 1.50 -47.44
CA GLU A 190 -30.76 2.84 -46.91
C GLU A 190 -31.02 2.89 -45.40
N ARG A 191 -32.12 2.28 -44.92
CA ARG A 191 -32.44 2.21 -43.50
C ARG A 191 -31.41 1.40 -42.71
N GLU A 192 -30.96 0.27 -43.24
CA GLU A 192 -29.90 -0.55 -42.65
C GLU A 192 -28.58 0.22 -42.59
N ASN A 193 -28.21 0.93 -43.65
CA ASN A 193 -27.02 1.77 -43.69
C ASN A 193 -27.09 2.92 -42.67
N LEU A 194 -28.22 3.64 -42.60
CA LEU A 194 -28.43 4.71 -41.62
C LEU A 194 -28.40 4.18 -40.18
N GLN A 195 -29.01 3.03 -39.91
CA GLN A 195 -28.97 2.41 -38.59
C GLN A 195 -27.56 1.93 -38.23
N ALA A 196 -26.82 1.34 -39.18
CA ALA A 196 -25.43 0.95 -38.98
C ALA A 196 -24.53 2.15 -38.69
N GLN A 197 -24.72 3.26 -39.42
CA GLN A 197 -24.02 4.52 -39.18
C GLN A 197 -24.37 5.12 -37.81
N ALA A 198 -25.65 5.14 -37.42
CA ALA A 198 -26.09 5.63 -36.12
C ALA A 198 -25.51 4.79 -34.97
N ASN A 199 -25.57 3.46 -35.08
CA ASN A 199 -24.98 2.54 -34.10
C ASN A 199 -23.46 2.73 -34.00
N ARG A 200 -22.78 2.92 -35.15
CA ARG A 200 -21.34 3.17 -35.18
C ARG A 200 -20.99 4.49 -34.49
N ARG A 201 -21.76 5.55 -34.73
CA ARG A 201 -21.58 6.86 -34.09
C ARG A 201 -21.78 6.78 -32.58
N ALA A 202 -22.86 6.14 -32.12
CA ALA A 202 -23.13 5.94 -30.70
C ALA A 202 -22.03 5.10 -30.00
N ALA A 203 -21.52 4.05 -30.67
CA ALA A 203 -20.42 3.25 -30.15
C ALA A 203 -19.12 4.05 -30.02
N ILE A 204 -18.82 4.93 -30.99
CA ILE A 204 -17.66 5.83 -30.94
C ILE A 204 -17.81 6.85 -29.80
N GLU A 205 -18.97 7.49 -29.66
CA GLU A 205 -19.24 8.45 -28.57
C GLU A 205 -19.11 7.81 -27.19
N LEU A 206 -19.63 6.59 -27.01
CA LEU A 206 -19.47 5.84 -25.77
C LEU A 206 -18.01 5.48 -25.49
N ALA A 207 -17.27 5.05 -26.52
CA ALA A 207 -15.85 4.74 -26.42
C ALA A 207 -15.03 5.98 -26.05
N ILE A 208 -15.30 7.13 -26.67
CA ILE A 208 -14.67 8.43 -26.37
C ILE A 208 -14.94 8.83 -24.92
N THR A 209 -16.19 8.74 -24.46
CA THR A 209 -16.58 9.12 -23.09
C THR A 209 -15.92 8.21 -22.06
N THR A 210 -15.91 6.89 -22.31
CA THR A 210 -15.27 5.90 -21.44
C THR A 210 -13.75 6.11 -21.39
N PHE A 211 -13.13 6.33 -22.54
CA PHE A 211 -11.70 6.62 -22.65
C PHE A 211 -11.32 7.90 -21.89
N ARG A 212 -12.09 8.98 -22.08
CA ARG A 212 -11.89 10.25 -21.38
C ARG A 212 -11.94 10.07 -19.86
N SER A 213 -12.95 9.36 -19.35
CA SER A 213 -13.10 9.12 -17.91
C SER A 213 -11.91 8.33 -17.34
N ARG A 214 -11.45 7.29 -18.03
CA ARG A 214 -10.34 6.44 -17.57
C ARG A 214 -9.00 7.19 -17.56
N ILE A 215 -8.73 7.97 -18.61
CA ILE A 215 -7.50 8.77 -18.67
C ILE A 215 -7.52 9.87 -17.62
N ASP A 216 -8.64 10.57 -17.42
CA ASP A 216 -8.76 11.60 -16.38
C ASP A 216 -8.50 11.02 -14.98
N GLU A 217 -9.05 9.84 -14.69
CA GLU A 217 -8.81 9.12 -13.43
C GLU A 217 -7.33 8.76 -13.25
N GLN A 218 -6.68 8.20 -14.28
CA GLN A 218 -5.26 7.83 -14.24
C GLN A 218 -4.35 9.04 -14.07
N LEU A 219 -4.61 10.13 -14.80
CA LEU A 219 -3.84 11.37 -14.70
C LEU A 219 -4.02 12.02 -13.33
N ARG A 220 -5.23 12.00 -12.77
CA ARG A 220 -5.48 12.48 -11.40
C ARG A 220 -4.72 11.65 -10.38
N ALA A 221 -4.69 10.32 -10.51
CA ALA A 221 -3.91 9.44 -9.64
C ALA A 221 -2.41 9.72 -9.75
N ALA A 222 -1.88 9.96 -10.96
CA ALA A 222 -0.48 10.33 -11.18
C ALA A 222 -0.12 11.67 -10.51
N SER A 223 -0.97 12.71 -10.69
CA SER A 223 -0.77 14.00 -10.03
C SER A 223 -0.82 13.91 -8.49
N GLU A 224 -1.70 13.08 -7.94
CA GLU A 224 -1.77 12.84 -6.49
C GLU A 224 -0.51 12.13 -5.98
N GLY A 225 -0.05 11.11 -6.71
CA GLY A 225 1.19 10.39 -6.42
C GLY A 225 2.41 11.34 -6.43
N ALA A 226 2.52 12.20 -7.44
CA ALA A 226 3.56 13.22 -7.53
C ALA A 226 3.51 14.19 -6.33
N ARG A 227 2.32 14.68 -5.95
CA ARG A 227 2.18 15.57 -4.79
C ARG A 227 2.62 14.89 -3.49
N THR A 228 2.27 13.62 -3.33
CA THR A 228 2.70 12.81 -2.17
C THR A 228 4.21 12.65 -2.15
N MET A 229 4.83 12.31 -3.29
CA MET A 229 6.29 12.20 -3.42
C MET A 229 6.99 13.52 -3.07
N ARG A 230 6.47 14.66 -3.53
CA ARG A 230 7.00 15.99 -3.18
C ARG A 230 6.94 16.24 -1.68
N ALA A 231 5.81 15.94 -1.04
CA ALA A 231 5.67 16.09 0.41
C ALA A 231 6.65 15.18 1.17
N THR A 232 6.83 13.93 0.73
CA THR A 232 7.81 13.00 1.31
C THR A 232 9.24 13.50 1.14
N ALA A 233 9.61 13.99 -0.05
CA ALA A 233 10.93 14.55 -0.31
C ALA A 233 11.22 15.77 0.60
N ALA A 234 10.26 16.69 0.73
CA ALA A 234 10.39 17.85 1.62
C ALA A 234 10.59 17.43 3.09
N ALA A 235 9.87 16.41 3.55
CA ALA A 235 10.04 15.86 4.89
C ALA A 235 11.43 15.21 5.07
N LEU A 236 11.92 14.47 4.07
CA LEU A 236 13.26 13.88 4.09
C LEU A 236 14.36 14.95 4.15
N PHE A 237 14.20 16.07 3.43
CA PHE A 237 15.09 17.22 3.52
C PHE A 237 15.13 17.79 4.93
N ALA A 238 13.96 18.10 5.50
CA ALA A 238 13.88 18.67 6.84
C ALA A 238 14.49 17.73 7.89
N ASN A 239 14.22 16.43 7.79
CA ASN A 239 14.78 15.43 8.68
C ASN A 239 16.30 15.31 8.52
N SER A 240 16.82 15.32 7.30
CA SER A 240 18.27 15.27 7.03
C SER A 240 18.98 16.50 7.61
N GLY A 241 18.41 17.69 7.44
CA GLY A 241 18.94 18.93 8.04
C GLY A 241 18.96 18.88 9.57
N ARG A 242 17.89 18.38 10.20
CA ARG A 242 17.84 18.19 11.66
C ARG A 242 18.87 17.16 12.14
N THR A 243 19.02 16.05 11.44
CA THR A 243 20.02 15.01 11.75
C THR A 243 21.44 15.57 11.66
N SER A 244 21.76 16.33 10.61
CA SER A 244 23.08 16.96 10.44
C SER A 244 23.37 17.98 11.55
N SER A 245 22.40 18.83 11.89
CA SER A 245 22.53 19.78 13.00
C SER A 245 22.71 19.10 14.36
N GLY A 246 21.92 18.05 14.62
CA GLY A 246 22.04 17.23 15.82
C GLY A 246 23.41 16.54 15.92
N ALA A 247 23.92 16.02 14.81
CA ALA A 247 25.25 15.41 14.75
C ALA A 247 26.35 16.43 15.04
N ASN A 248 26.30 17.64 14.47
CA ASN A 248 27.27 18.71 14.77
C ASN A 248 27.26 19.13 16.25
N THR A 249 26.07 19.18 16.86
CA THR A 249 25.94 19.46 18.30
C THR A 249 26.59 18.34 19.12
N ALA A 250 26.36 17.08 18.75
CA ALA A 250 26.96 15.93 19.41
C ALA A 250 28.50 15.87 19.22
N VAL A 251 29.03 16.30 18.06
CA VAL A 251 30.48 16.43 17.83
C VAL A 251 31.08 17.46 18.79
N SER A 252 30.41 18.59 18.98
CA SER A 252 30.85 19.64 19.91
C SER A 252 30.89 19.12 21.35
N ALA A 253 29.85 18.38 21.76
CA ALA A 253 29.80 17.73 23.07
C ALA A 253 30.89 16.66 23.25
N ALA A 254 31.22 15.90 22.19
CA ALA A 254 32.30 14.92 22.22
C ALA A 254 33.69 15.58 22.34
N HIS A 255 33.90 16.76 21.73
CA HIS A 255 35.11 17.54 21.91
C HIS A 255 35.25 18.10 23.33
N GLU A 256 34.16 18.61 23.90
CA GLU A 256 34.15 19.07 25.29
C GLU A 256 34.44 17.90 26.25
N ALA A 257 33.80 16.74 26.03
CA ALA A 257 34.09 15.53 26.79
C ALA A 257 35.56 15.11 26.68
N SER A 258 36.15 15.16 25.48
CA SER A 258 37.58 14.84 25.28
C SER A 258 38.48 15.78 26.09
N THR A 259 38.17 17.08 26.11
CA THR A 259 38.94 18.08 26.88
C THR A 259 38.83 17.83 28.39
N ASN A 260 37.63 17.48 28.87
CA ASN A 260 37.40 17.15 30.27
C ASN A 260 38.17 15.88 30.68
N VAL A 261 38.20 14.87 29.79
CA VAL A 261 38.96 13.63 30.01
C VAL A 261 40.47 13.89 30.01
N GLU A 262 40.98 14.73 29.12
CA GLU A 262 42.39 15.15 29.13
C GLU A 262 42.77 15.79 30.47
N THR A 263 41.91 16.67 30.98
CA THR A 263 42.08 17.32 32.29
C THR A 263 42.07 16.29 33.43
N ALA A 264 41.15 15.32 33.38
CA ALA A 264 41.09 14.24 34.36
C ALA A 264 42.32 13.32 34.32
N SER A 265 42.91 13.12 33.13
CA SER A 265 44.17 12.37 32.95
C SER A 265 45.32 13.07 33.66
N VAL A 266 45.48 14.37 33.43
CA VAL A 266 46.52 15.17 34.10
C VAL A 266 46.35 15.13 35.62
N ALA A 267 45.11 15.24 36.12
CA ALA A 267 44.83 15.16 37.55
C ALA A 267 45.16 13.76 38.13
N SER A 268 44.89 12.70 37.37
CA SER A 268 45.19 11.32 37.77
C SER A 268 46.70 11.05 37.80
N ASP A 269 47.46 11.59 36.85
CA ASP A 269 48.93 11.51 36.85
C ASP A 269 49.54 12.27 38.05
N GLN A 270 48.99 13.44 38.38
CA GLN A 270 49.39 14.21 39.56
C GLN A 270 49.07 13.47 40.87
N LEU A 271 47.90 12.82 40.97
CA LEU A 271 47.54 11.98 42.10
C LEU A 271 48.48 10.78 42.24
N ALA A 272 48.79 10.09 41.13
CA ALA A 272 49.72 8.97 41.13
C ALA A 272 51.11 9.39 41.64
N SER A 273 51.63 10.54 41.18
CA SER A 273 52.88 11.10 41.69
C SER A 273 52.81 11.44 43.18
N SER A 274 51.68 11.97 43.65
CA SER A 274 51.49 12.34 45.06
C SER A 274 51.44 11.10 45.96
N ILE A 275 50.78 10.03 45.50
CA ILE A 275 50.70 8.73 46.20
C ILE A 275 52.09 8.11 46.35
N VAL A 276 52.92 8.14 45.31
CA VAL A 276 54.31 7.65 45.38
C VAL A 276 55.14 8.44 46.40
N GLU A 277 55.00 9.75 46.46
CA GLU A 277 55.70 10.58 47.45
C GLU A 277 55.19 10.32 48.88
N ILE A 278 53.89 10.14 49.08
CA ILE A 278 53.32 9.78 50.39
C ILE A 278 53.84 8.40 50.85
N ALA A 279 53.87 7.41 49.95
CA ALA A 279 54.43 6.09 50.24
C ALA A 279 55.91 6.17 50.66
N ARG A 280 56.69 7.01 49.97
CA ARG A 280 58.10 7.27 50.32
C ARG A 280 58.21 7.92 51.71
N GLN A 281 57.39 8.92 52.02
CA GLN A 281 57.41 9.57 53.33
C GLN A 281 56.95 8.66 54.46
N LEU A 282 55.99 7.76 54.22
CA LEU A 282 55.58 6.74 55.19
C LEU A 282 56.72 5.80 55.52
N THR A 283 57.48 5.34 54.51
CA THR A 283 58.66 4.50 54.72
C THR A 283 59.68 5.19 55.62
N VAL A 284 60.00 6.46 55.34
CA VAL A 284 60.90 7.27 56.17
C VAL A 284 60.35 7.44 57.60
N THR A 285 59.04 7.64 57.74
CA THR A 285 58.38 7.78 59.05
C THR A 285 58.50 6.49 59.87
N THR A 286 58.26 5.32 59.27
CA THR A 286 58.43 4.02 59.92
C THR A 286 59.88 3.81 60.38
N ASP A 287 60.87 4.21 59.59
CA ASP A 287 62.28 4.12 59.99
C ASP A 287 62.62 5.03 61.18
N ILE A 288 62.09 6.26 61.20
CA ILE A 288 62.23 7.18 62.35
C ILE A 288 61.59 6.58 63.62
N VAL A 289 60.38 6.01 63.50
CA VAL A 289 59.67 5.40 64.63
C VAL A 289 60.44 4.20 65.17
N ARG A 290 60.99 3.35 64.30
CA ARG A 290 61.87 2.23 64.72
C ARG A 290 63.11 2.74 65.47
N GLY A 291 63.76 3.78 64.95
CA GLY A 291 64.87 4.44 65.65
C GLY A 291 64.48 4.95 67.03
N ALA A 292 63.33 5.62 67.15
CA ALA A 292 62.82 6.12 68.42
C ALA A 292 62.50 4.99 69.43
N VAL A 293 61.98 3.85 68.96
CA VAL A 293 61.76 2.65 69.80
C VAL A 293 63.09 2.14 70.37
N ASP A 294 64.13 2.06 69.55
CA ASP A 294 65.45 1.59 69.99
C ASP A 294 66.14 2.58 70.94
N GLU A 295 66.05 3.89 70.68
CA GLU A 295 66.51 4.94 71.61
C GLU A 295 65.78 4.85 72.95
N THR A 296 64.45 4.67 72.94
CA THR A 296 63.63 4.54 74.15
C THR A 296 64.03 3.29 74.95
N ARG A 297 64.31 2.17 74.28
CA ARG A 297 64.84 0.95 74.94
C ARG A 297 66.20 1.20 75.59
N GLY A 298 67.11 1.87 74.88
CA GLY A 298 68.42 2.24 75.40
C GLY A 298 68.34 3.12 76.64
N ALA A 299 67.51 4.16 76.59
CA ALA A 299 67.26 5.05 77.73
C ALA A 299 66.67 4.29 78.92
N ASN A 300 65.72 3.38 78.69
CA ASN A 300 65.12 2.57 79.76
C ASN A 300 66.16 1.67 80.44
N ALA A 301 67.09 1.08 79.67
CA ALA A 301 68.17 0.27 80.22
C ALA A 301 69.15 1.08 81.07
N GLN A 302 69.54 2.29 80.60
CA GLN A 302 70.42 3.18 81.36
C GLN A 302 69.80 3.64 82.67
N ILE A 303 68.53 4.03 82.65
CA ILE A 303 67.80 4.43 83.87
C ILE A 303 67.57 3.23 84.80
N GLY A 304 67.32 2.04 84.26
CA GLY A 304 67.27 0.80 85.03
C GLY A 304 68.59 0.54 85.78
N GLY A 305 69.73 0.75 85.12
CA GLY A 305 71.05 0.68 85.76
C GLY A 305 71.24 1.72 86.87
N LEU A 306 70.74 2.94 86.69
CA LEU A 306 70.76 3.98 87.72
C LEU A 306 69.90 3.59 88.94
N ALA A 307 68.75 2.96 88.71
CA ALA A 307 67.88 2.47 89.78
C ALA A 307 68.59 1.41 90.63
N GLU A 308 69.28 0.47 89.98
CA GLU A 308 70.05 -0.57 90.65
C GLU A 308 71.25 0.02 91.42
N ALA A 309 71.95 1.00 90.84
CA ALA A 309 73.04 1.70 91.51
C ALA A 309 72.56 2.47 92.74
N ALA A 310 71.44 3.19 92.64
CA ALA A 310 70.84 3.90 93.76
C ALA A 310 70.40 2.94 94.88
N GLN A 311 69.88 1.75 94.53
CA GLN A 311 69.58 0.69 95.49
C GLN A 311 70.83 0.21 96.24
N LYS A 312 71.92 -0.10 95.52
CA LYS A 312 73.20 -0.50 96.12
C LYS A 312 73.75 0.58 97.06
N ILE A 313 73.69 1.85 96.66
CA ILE A 313 74.12 2.97 97.52
C ILE A 313 73.24 3.03 98.77
N GLY A 314 71.93 2.90 98.64
CA GLY A 314 71.00 2.87 99.78
C GLY A 314 71.33 1.76 100.77
N ASP A 315 71.72 0.57 100.30
CA ASP A 315 72.09 -0.55 101.17
C ASP A 315 73.45 -0.34 101.86
N VAL A 316 74.41 0.29 101.18
CA VAL A 316 75.69 0.72 101.81
C VAL A 316 75.45 1.78 102.88
N VAL A 317 74.59 2.78 102.62
CA VAL A 317 74.30 3.85 103.59
C VAL A 317 73.62 3.29 104.85
N LYS A 318 72.72 2.31 104.71
CA LYS A 318 72.14 1.57 105.86
C LYS A 318 73.22 0.88 106.69
N LEU A 319 74.20 0.24 106.04
CA LEU A 319 75.31 -0.41 106.73
C LEU A 319 76.18 0.62 107.48
N ILE A 320 76.48 1.77 106.87
CA ILE A 320 77.26 2.85 107.52
C ILE A 320 76.49 3.39 108.74
N ARG A 321 75.16 3.59 108.63
CA ARG A 321 74.33 4.00 109.76
C ARG A 321 74.42 3.01 110.91
N ALA A 322 74.31 1.71 110.63
CA ALA A 322 74.45 0.66 111.64
C ALA A 322 75.83 0.67 112.32
N ILE A 323 76.91 0.90 111.55
CA ILE A 323 78.28 1.04 112.09
C ILE A 323 78.38 2.29 112.98
N ALA A 324 77.80 3.42 112.57
CA ALA A 324 77.80 4.65 113.35
C ALA A 324 77.04 4.49 114.68
N GLU A 325 75.87 3.83 114.66
CA GLU A 325 75.10 3.50 115.87
C GLU A 325 75.88 2.57 116.81
N GLN A 326 76.53 1.53 116.26
CA GLN A 326 77.39 0.63 117.04
C GLN A 326 78.61 1.36 117.62
N THR A 327 79.24 2.25 116.85
CA THR A 327 80.39 3.07 117.28
C THR A 327 79.99 4.02 118.40
N ASN A 328 78.80 4.64 118.31
CA ASN A 328 78.23 5.48 119.36
C ASN A 328 78.03 4.69 120.67
N LEU A 329 77.52 3.45 120.59
CA LEU A 329 77.37 2.56 121.76
C LEU A 329 78.72 2.17 122.36
N LEU A 330 79.72 1.84 121.53
CA LEU A 330 81.08 1.53 122.01
C LEU A 330 81.74 2.74 122.68
N ALA A 331 81.61 3.92 122.08
CA ALA A 331 82.13 5.17 122.63
C ALA A 331 81.43 5.56 123.93
N LEU A 332 80.13 5.30 124.05
CA LEU A 332 79.39 5.47 125.30
C LEU A 332 79.91 4.55 126.39
N ASN A 333 80.10 3.26 126.10
CA ASN A 333 80.68 2.31 127.05
C ASN A 333 82.09 2.72 127.49
N ALA A 334 82.92 3.18 126.54
CA ALA A 334 84.26 3.71 126.84
C ALA A 334 84.21 4.98 127.72
N THR A 335 83.23 5.86 127.50
CA THR A 335 83.02 7.06 128.33
C THR A 335 82.64 6.68 129.76
N ILE A 336 81.78 5.66 129.93
CA ILE A 336 81.38 5.14 131.25
C ILE A 336 82.59 4.55 131.98
N GLU A 337 83.40 3.73 131.31
CA GLU A 337 84.56 3.09 131.95
C GLU A 337 85.67 4.11 132.26
N ALA A 338 85.86 5.12 131.39
CA ALA A 338 86.77 6.23 131.65
C ALA A 338 86.33 7.08 132.86
N ALA A 339 85.02 7.31 133.04
CA ALA A 339 84.48 7.96 134.23
C ALA A 339 84.69 7.10 135.50
N ARG A 340 84.61 5.77 135.37
CA ARG A 340 84.84 4.80 136.45
C ARG A 340 86.30 4.78 136.93
N ALA A 341 87.24 5.05 136.03
CA ALA A 341 88.67 5.15 136.33
C ALA A 341 89.09 6.48 137.03
N GLY A 342 88.18 7.42 137.23
CA GLY A 342 88.44 8.68 137.97
C GLY A 342 89.45 9.60 137.26
N GLU A 343 90.39 10.20 138.02
CA GLU A 343 91.39 11.15 137.49
C GLU A 343 92.29 10.53 136.41
N ALA A 344 92.60 9.23 136.50
CA ALA A 344 93.44 8.53 135.52
C ALA A 344 92.76 8.34 134.15
N GLY A 345 91.41 8.41 134.12
CA GLY A 345 90.61 8.19 132.90
C GLY A 345 90.27 9.47 132.12
N LYS A 346 90.62 10.67 132.61
CA LYS A 346 90.20 11.96 132.00
C LYS A 346 90.57 12.09 130.52
N GLY A 347 91.79 11.70 130.13
CA GLY A 347 92.22 11.75 128.72
C GLY A 347 91.42 10.80 127.82
N PHE A 348 91.14 9.60 128.32
CA PHE A 348 90.28 8.62 127.62
C PHE A 348 88.82 9.08 127.52
N ALA A 349 88.30 9.75 128.55
CA ALA A 349 86.94 10.28 128.55
C ALA A 349 86.73 11.36 127.46
N VAL A 350 87.73 12.23 127.24
CA VAL A 350 87.69 13.24 126.17
C VAL A 350 87.66 12.57 124.80
N VAL A 351 88.54 11.60 124.54
CA VAL A 351 88.58 10.87 123.27
C VAL A 351 87.28 10.09 123.05
N ALA A 352 86.76 9.41 124.08
CA ALA A 352 85.50 8.67 123.99
C ALA A 352 84.31 9.60 123.69
N SER A 353 84.25 10.79 124.29
CA SER A 353 83.25 11.80 123.98
C SER A 353 83.36 12.34 122.56
N GLU A 354 84.58 12.53 122.04
CA GLU A 354 84.81 12.98 120.68
C GLU A 354 84.36 11.92 119.66
N VAL A 355 84.75 10.65 119.87
CA VAL A 355 84.30 9.52 119.03
C VAL A 355 82.78 9.39 119.06
N LYS A 356 82.16 9.57 120.23
CA LYS A 356 80.69 9.58 120.37
C LYS A 356 80.05 10.69 119.54
N SER A 357 80.59 11.90 119.60
CA SER A 357 80.13 13.06 118.82
C SER A 357 80.22 12.79 117.31
N LEU A 358 81.37 12.30 116.83
CA LEU A 358 81.57 11.93 115.43
C LEU A 358 80.60 10.82 114.98
N ALA A 359 80.33 9.84 115.83
CA ALA A 359 79.39 8.76 115.53
C ALA A 359 77.96 9.29 115.38
N VAL A 360 77.52 10.21 116.25
CA VAL A 360 76.20 10.88 116.12
C VAL A 360 76.14 11.73 114.85
N GLN A 361 77.16 12.53 114.54
CA GLN A 361 77.23 13.30 113.30
C GLN A 361 77.19 12.40 112.06
N THR A 362 77.89 11.25 112.11
CA THR A 362 77.89 10.27 111.02
C THR A 362 76.50 9.67 110.82
N ALA A 363 75.82 9.28 111.91
CA ALA A 363 74.46 8.77 111.85
C ALA A 363 73.50 9.79 111.23
N GLN A 364 73.58 11.07 111.65
CA GLN A 364 72.77 12.14 111.06
C GLN A 364 73.06 12.33 109.57
N ALA A 365 74.35 12.40 109.18
CA ALA A 365 74.72 12.53 107.77
C ALA A 365 74.22 11.35 106.92
N THR A 366 74.26 10.13 107.45
CA THR A 366 73.71 8.96 106.74
C THR A 366 72.18 9.00 106.61
N GLU A 367 71.47 9.61 107.53
CA GLU A 367 70.02 9.82 107.45
C GLU A 367 69.65 10.83 106.35
N ASP A 368 70.41 11.93 106.25
CA ASP A 368 70.26 12.91 105.19
C ASP A 368 70.53 12.28 103.81
N ILE A 369 71.60 11.47 103.68
CA ILE A 369 71.92 10.73 102.46
C ILE A 369 70.80 9.71 102.13
N THR A 370 70.25 9.02 103.13
CA THR A 370 69.14 8.08 102.92
C THR A 370 67.93 8.78 102.31
N THR A 371 67.60 9.98 102.79
CA THR A 371 66.52 10.81 102.24
C THR A 371 66.81 11.18 100.78
N LEU A 372 68.05 11.59 100.48
CA LEU A 372 68.46 11.96 99.12
C LEU A 372 68.40 10.76 98.15
N ILE A 373 68.87 9.58 98.57
CA ILE A 373 68.79 8.35 97.76
C ILE A 373 67.35 7.93 97.52
N GLY A 374 66.47 8.05 98.53
CA GLY A 374 65.04 7.80 98.35
C GLY A 374 64.41 8.73 97.30
N ALA A 375 64.79 10.01 97.29
CA ALA A 375 64.36 10.95 96.26
C ALA A 375 64.86 10.57 94.85
N VAL A 376 66.14 10.17 94.73
CA VAL A 376 66.73 9.68 93.46
C VAL A 376 66.02 8.43 92.97
N GLN A 377 65.77 7.44 93.84
CA GLN A 377 65.03 6.22 93.49
C GLN A 377 63.62 6.54 92.98
N LYS A 378 62.88 7.41 93.69
CA LYS A 378 61.54 7.83 93.29
C LYS A 378 61.55 8.53 91.92
N ALA A 379 62.49 9.44 91.70
CA ALA A 379 62.66 10.12 90.41
C ALA A 379 62.98 9.13 89.28
N THR A 380 63.83 8.14 89.55
CA THR A 380 64.23 7.10 88.60
C THR A 380 63.05 6.22 88.21
N VAL A 381 62.23 5.77 89.18
CA VAL A 381 60.98 5.02 88.91
C VAL A 381 60.01 5.86 88.06
N GLY A 382 59.87 7.14 88.37
CA GLY A 382 59.07 8.07 87.57
C GLY A 382 59.54 8.18 86.12
N ALA A 383 60.87 8.25 85.91
CA ALA A 383 61.49 8.31 84.58
C ALA A 383 61.28 7.02 83.79
N VAL A 384 61.47 5.84 84.39
CA VAL A 384 61.17 4.53 83.76
C VAL A 384 59.71 4.48 83.31
N GLY A 385 58.77 4.91 84.17
CA GLY A 385 57.36 4.96 83.82
C GLY A 385 57.05 5.92 82.66
N ALA A 386 57.73 7.07 82.59
CA ALA A 386 57.59 8.01 81.48
C ALA A 386 58.12 7.45 80.16
N ILE A 387 59.30 6.83 80.18
CA ILE A 387 59.90 6.16 79.02
C ILE A 387 59.04 5.00 78.54
N GLY A 388 58.48 4.20 79.45
CA GLY A 388 57.55 3.12 79.11
C GLY A 388 56.31 3.63 78.35
N ARG A 389 55.72 4.76 78.79
CA ARG A 389 54.61 5.39 78.05
C ARG A 389 55.03 5.87 76.66
N ILE A 390 56.24 6.43 76.51
CA ILE A 390 56.77 6.83 75.20
C ILE A 390 56.90 5.61 74.28
N ALA A 391 57.43 4.49 74.79
CA ALA A 391 57.55 3.25 74.02
C ALA A 391 56.19 2.75 73.50
N THR A 392 55.16 2.76 74.36
CA THR A 392 53.80 2.38 73.95
C THR A 392 53.26 3.33 72.87
N ARG A 393 53.45 4.65 73.00
CA ARG A 393 53.05 5.61 71.96
C ARG A 393 53.78 5.38 70.64
N MET A 394 55.06 5.02 70.67
CA MET A 394 55.81 4.69 69.44
C MET A 394 55.27 3.43 68.75
N GLN A 395 54.85 2.40 69.51
CA GLN A 395 54.20 1.22 68.94
C GLN A 395 52.82 1.54 68.33
N GLU A 396 52.06 2.45 68.94
CA GLU A 396 50.80 2.93 68.36
C GLU A 396 51.03 3.66 67.04
N ILE A 397 52.10 4.48 66.95
CA ILE A 397 52.47 5.18 65.70
C ILE A 397 52.91 4.18 64.62
N ASP A 398 53.70 3.16 64.95
CA ASP A 398 54.15 2.11 64.01
C ASP A 398 52.95 1.33 63.42
N SER A 399 51.99 0.97 64.27
CA SER A 399 50.73 0.33 63.86
C SER A 399 49.92 1.24 62.94
N CYS A 400 49.79 2.52 63.28
CA CYS A 400 49.10 3.51 62.45
C CYS A 400 49.78 3.67 61.07
N ALA A 401 51.11 3.77 61.05
CA ALA A 401 51.87 3.87 59.80
C ALA A 401 51.64 2.65 58.88
N THR A 402 51.54 1.45 59.46
CA THR A 402 51.22 0.22 58.71
C THR A 402 49.83 0.26 58.08
N ILE A 403 48.81 0.72 58.83
CA ILE A 403 47.44 0.88 58.31
C ILE A 403 47.40 1.91 57.19
N VAL A 404 48.08 3.04 57.37
CA VAL A 404 48.13 4.11 56.35
C VAL A 404 48.85 3.61 55.11
N ALA A 405 49.94 2.85 55.23
CA ALA A 405 50.64 2.25 54.09
C ALA A 405 49.73 1.35 53.25
N ALA A 406 48.93 0.48 53.90
CA ALA A 406 47.95 -0.35 53.21
C ALA A 406 46.88 0.50 52.47
N ALA A 407 46.40 1.58 53.09
CA ALA A 407 45.47 2.50 52.45
C ALA A 407 46.09 3.24 51.24
N VAL A 408 47.38 3.57 51.30
CA VAL A 408 48.11 4.18 50.18
C VAL A 408 48.28 3.20 49.02
N GLU A 409 48.52 1.91 49.28
CA GLU A 409 48.52 0.87 48.25
C GLU A 409 47.15 0.75 47.56
N GLU A 410 46.06 0.75 48.33
CA GLU A 410 44.69 0.74 47.78
C GLU A 410 44.40 2.00 46.94
N GLN A 411 44.81 3.18 47.41
CA GLN A 411 44.71 4.42 46.64
C GLN A 411 45.51 4.37 45.33
N SER A 412 46.68 3.74 45.33
CA SER A 412 47.49 3.54 44.12
C SER A 412 46.76 2.68 43.10
N ALA A 413 46.13 1.58 43.55
CA ALA A 413 45.34 0.71 42.68
C ALA A 413 44.12 1.46 42.10
N ALA A 414 43.36 2.16 42.94
CA ALA A 414 42.20 2.95 42.52
C ALA A 414 42.58 4.05 41.52
N THR A 415 43.70 4.75 41.74
CA THR A 415 44.19 5.80 40.83
C THR A 415 44.60 5.23 39.47
N SER A 416 45.20 4.04 39.46
CA SER A 416 45.54 3.31 38.23
C SER A 416 44.29 2.92 37.44
N GLU A 417 43.24 2.44 38.11
CA GLU A 417 41.95 2.14 37.48
C GLU A 417 41.28 3.41 36.92
N ILE A 418 41.33 4.53 37.65
CA ILE A 418 40.83 5.82 37.15
C ILE A 418 41.57 6.22 35.87
N SER A 419 42.90 6.12 35.83
CA SER A 419 43.70 6.43 34.64
C SER A 419 43.30 5.55 33.44
N GLN A 420 43.08 4.24 33.65
CA GLN A 420 42.58 3.36 32.59
C GLN A 420 41.18 3.74 32.10
N ASN A 421 40.26 4.06 33.02
CA ASN A 421 38.90 4.49 32.68
C ASN A 421 38.89 5.81 31.91
N VAL A 422 39.75 6.75 32.29
CA VAL A 422 39.98 8.03 31.58
C VAL A 422 40.48 7.76 30.16
N ALA A 423 41.47 6.89 29.97
CA ALA A 423 41.96 6.52 28.64
C ALA A 423 40.86 5.87 27.78
N GLY A 424 40.04 5.01 28.38
CA GLY A 424 38.87 4.40 27.73
C GLY A 424 37.83 5.44 27.31
N ALA A 425 37.51 6.40 28.18
CA ALA A 425 36.60 7.50 27.90
C ALA A 425 37.10 8.40 26.77
N ALA A 426 38.41 8.70 26.73
CA ALA A 426 39.03 9.49 25.66
C ALA A 426 38.88 8.78 24.31
N SER A 427 39.11 7.46 24.28
CA SER A 427 38.90 6.66 23.08
C SER A 427 37.42 6.64 22.65
N GLY A 428 36.50 6.52 23.60
CA GLY A 428 35.06 6.57 23.35
C GLY A 428 34.62 7.89 22.73
N ALA A 429 35.09 9.02 23.27
CA ALA A 429 34.80 10.35 22.73
C ALA A 429 35.30 10.52 21.29
N ARG A 430 36.49 10.01 20.96
CA ARG A 430 37.01 10.00 19.58
C ARG A 430 36.16 9.14 18.64
N SER A 431 35.76 7.95 19.07
CA SER A 431 34.89 7.06 18.27
C SER A 431 33.49 7.64 18.02
N ILE A 432 32.97 8.43 18.97
CA ILE A 432 31.72 9.18 18.77
C ILE A 432 31.90 10.19 17.64
N GLY A 433 33.02 10.94 17.61
CA GLY A 433 33.33 11.87 16.53
C GLY A 433 33.27 11.21 15.15
N THR A 434 33.98 10.09 14.96
CA THR A 434 33.98 9.38 13.67
C THR A 434 32.60 8.83 13.29
N THR A 435 31.83 8.34 14.27
CA THR A 435 30.46 7.84 14.02
C THR A 435 29.52 8.96 13.59
N LEU A 436 29.70 10.16 14.14
CA LEU A 436 28.88 11.32 13.80
C LEU A 436 29.21 11.86 12.40
N ASP A 437 30.47 11.78 11.96
CA ASP A 437 30.84 12.10 10.58
C ASP A 437 30.10 11.19 9.58
N ASP A 438 30.00 9.89 9.87
CA ASP A 438 29.24 8.94 9.06
C ASP A 438 27.74 9.28 9.03
N VAL A 439 27.17 9.69 10.17
CA VAL A 439 25.77 10.13 10.28
C VAL A 439 25.52 11.39 9.46
N VAL A 440 26.42 12.38 9.51
CA VAL A 440 26.35 13.58 8.67
C VAL A 440 26.40 13.18 7.19
N GLY A 441 27.32 12.29 6.80
CA GLY A 441 27.40 11.79 5.44
C GLY A 441 26.14 11.07 4.97
N ALA A 442 25.52 10.26 5.84
CA ALA A 442 24.24 9.59 5.56
C ALA A 442 23.08 10.58 5.40
N ALA A 443 23.03 11.62 6.24
CA ALA A 443 22.05 12.69 6.12
C ALA A 443 22.22 13.46 4.79
N THR A 444 23.46 13.77 4.39
CA THR A 444 23.74 14.41 3.09
C THR A 444 23.28 13.55 1.92
N ARG A 445 23.55 12.23 1.93
CA ARG A 445 23.06 11.31 0.89
C ARG A 445 21.53 11.24 0.85
N THR A 446 20.88 11.25 2.02
CA THR A 446 19.41 11.26 2.12
C THR A 446 18.83 12.55 1.55
N SER A 447 19.48 13.69 1.82
CA SER A 447 19.13 14.99 1.25
C SER A 447 19.20 14.98 -0.28
N ALA A 448 20.31 14.48 -0.86
CA ALA A 448 20.46 14.37 -2.31
C ALA A 448 19.44 13.41 -2.96
N ALA A 449 19.11 12.30 -2.29
CA ALA A 449 18.08 11.38 -2.75
C ALA A 449 16.69 12.04 -2.72
N ALA A 450 16.38 12.82 -1.69
CA ALA A 450 15.15 13.60 -1.60
C ALA A 450 15.06 14.64 -2.73
N GLU A 451 16.17 15.29 -3.08
CA GLU A 451 16.29 16.21 -4.22
C GLU A 451 15.92 15.52 -5.55
N SER A 452 16.43 14.30 -5.75
CA SER A 452 16.12 13.48 -6.92
C SER A 452 14.64 13.07 -6.98
N VAL A 453 14.05 12.69 -5.84
CA VAL A 453 12.63 12.36 -5.73
C VAL A 453 11.75 13.58 -6.01
N LEU A 454 12.14 14.75 -5.51
CA LEU A 454 11.45 16.01 -5.77
C LEU A 454 11.42 16.33 -7.26
N ALA A 455 12.58 16.27 -7.93
CA ALA A 455 12.69 16.51 -9.36
C ALA A 455 11.85 15.49 -10.18
N ALA A 456 11.88 14.21 -9.80
CA ALA A 456 11.06 13.18 -10.44
C ALA A 456 9.56 13.43 -10.26
N ALA A 457 9.13 13.86 -9.07
CA ALA A 457 7.74 14.22 -8.79
C ALA A 457 7.27 15.42 -9.63
N GLU A 458 8.10 16.46 -9.76
CA GLU A 458 7.82 17.60 -10.62
C GLU A 458 7.71 17.21 -12.10
N ALA A 459 8.60 16.33 -12.58
CA ALA A 459 8.52 15.79 -13.93
C ALA A 459 7.23 14.99 -14.19
N VAL A 460 6.81 14.16 -13.23
CA VAL A 460 5.55 13.40 -13.33
C VAL A 460 4.34 14.33 -13.34
N GLU A 461 4.32 15.38 -12.52
CA GLU A 461 3.22 16.35 -12.51
C GLU A 461 3.14 17.13 -13.83
N ALA A 462 4.29 17.55 -14.37
CA ALA A 462 4.37 18.21 -15.68
C ALA A 462 3.88 17.28 -16.81
N ALA A 463 4.37 16.05 -16.86
CA ALA A 463 3.97 15.06 -17.86
C ALA A 463 2.47 14.71 -17.77
N ALA A 464 1.93 14.60 -16.55
CA ALA A 464 0.50 14.36 -16.35
C ALA A 464 -0.36 15.55 -16.82
N SER A 465 0.13 16.79 -16.63
CA SER A 465 -0.55 17.98 -17.14
C SER A 465 -0.51 18.05 -18.68
N GLU A 466 0.66 17.83 -19.27
CA GLU A 466 0.83 17.83 -20.73
C GLU A 466 -0.02 16.76 -21.40
N LEU A 467 -0.02 15.53 -20.86
CA LEU A 467 -0.85 14.44 -21.37
C LEU A 467 -2.36 14.73 -21.24
N ARG A 468 -2.77 15.45 -20.20
CA ARG A 468 -4.16 15.91 -20.05
C ARG A 468 -4.56 16.85 -21.19
N ASP A 469 -3.70 17.80 -21.50
CA ASP A 469 -3.94 18.80 -22.54
C ASP A 469 -3.92 18.18 -23.95
N GLU A 470 -2.96 17.30 -24.22
CA GLU A 470 -2.86 16.46 -25.44
C GLU A 470 -4.13 15.65 -25.67
N VAL A 471 -4.58 14.90 -24.64
CA VAL A 471 -5.79 14.06 -24.73
C VAL A 471 -7.04 14.91 -24.89
N ALA A 472 -7.17 16.03 -24.16
CA ALA A 472 -8.29 16.94 -24.33
C ALA A 472 -8.32 17.56 -25.74
N GLY A 473 -7.16 17.89 -26.31
CA GLY A 473 -7.01 18.33 -27.69
C GLY A 473 -7.40 17.26 -28.70
N PHE A 474 -6.92 16.04 -28.53
CA PHE A 474 -7.24 14.90 -29.38
C PHE A 474 -8.75 14.59 -29.37
N LEU A 475 -9.37 14.50 -28.19
CA LEU A 475 -10.81 14.19 -28.09
C LEU A 475 -11.68 15.27 -28.71
N ARG A 476 -11.29 16.56 -28.63
CA ARG A 476 -11.98 17.65 -29.35
C ARG A 476 -11.92 17.48 -30.87
N ARG A 477 -10.79 17.02 -31.42
CA ARG A 477 -10.63 16.79 -32.87
C ARG A 477 -11.41 15.57 -33.35
N VAL A 478 -11.52 14.52 -32.53
CA VAL A 478 -12.24 13.29 -32.89
C VAL A 478 -13.76 13.43 -32.72
N ALA A 479 -14.21 14.32 -31.83
CA ALA A 479 -15.63 14.61 -31.63
C ALA A 479 -16.21 15.64 -32.62
N ALA A 480 -15.36 16.38 -33.33
CA ALA A 480 -15.72 17.28 -34.43
C ALA A 480 -15.95 16.49 -35.72
#